data_AF-A0A329ZBW1-F1
#
_entry.id   AF-A0A329ZBW1-F1
#
_cell.length_a   1.000
_cell.length_b   1.000
_cell.length_c   1.000
_cell.angle_alpha   90.00
_cell.angle_beta   90.00
_cell.angle_gamma   90.00
#
_symmetry.space_group_name_H-M   'P 1'
#
loop_
_entity.id
_entity.type
_entity.pdbx_description
1 polymer ?
#
loop_
_entity_poly.entity_id
_entity_poly.type
_entity_poly.pdbx_seq_one_letter_code
_entity_poly.pdbx_strand_id
1 'polypeptide(L)'
;MKGDFALQEITRKLDEIKEVWQIYEIFEKAKKEFNKEYETLSKDRESLIDSFNEISAKNALLLSQNQELETKNKLLEQALTQKQKELDELDSKSVLEGICYDFSNLEGLCEDLKEHLGKIDTTLPTKPNALQKLEVSYQQHKKLVAKPANSYVTLAEAQRLYERIEVFLEHLKSLDLEIAKMLLEVRDLKNQCQKKYEDSYNEIL
;
A
#
# COMPACT_ATOMS: atom_id res chain seq x y z
N MET A 1 -34.71 68.70 -95.44
CA MET A 1 -35.54 68.27 -94.29
C MET A 1 -35.40 66.80 -93.89
N LYS A 2 -35.06 65.84 -94.77
CA LYS A 2 -34.86 64.42 -94.36
C LYS A 2 -33.58 64.14 -93.55
N GLY A 3 -32.53 64.94 -93.72
CA GLY A 3 -31.24 64.76 -93.04
C GLY A 3 -31.29 65.04 -91.53
N ASP A 4 -32.03 66.07 -91.10
CA ASP A 4 -32.17 66.42 -89.67
C ASP A 4 -32.90 65.36 -88.86
N PHE A 5 -33.93 64.74 -89.44
CA PHE A 5 -34.74 63.73 -88.74
C PHE A 5 -33.95 62.44 -88.51
N ALA A 6 -33.13 62.02 -89.49
CA ALA A 6 -32.26 60.86 -89.36
C ALA A 6 -31.16 61.09 -88.30
N LEU A 7 -30.60 62.30 -88.24
CA LEU A 7 -29.62 62.69 -87.23
C LEU A 7 -30.22 62.68 -85.81
N GLN A 8 -31.41 63.26 -85.63
CA GLN A 8 -32.09 63.26 -84.32
C GLN A 8 -32.39 61.84 -83.81
N GLU A 9 -32.86 60.96 -84.69
CA GLU A 9 -33.18 59.58 -84.31
C GLU A 9 -31.92 58.77 -83.97
N ILE A 10 -30.80 59.03 -84.65
CA ILE A 10 -29.49 58.44 -84.32
C ILE A 10 -29.01 58.92 -82.95
N THR A 11 -29.11 60.24 -82.67
CA THR A 11 -28.71 60.80 -81.37
C THR A 11 -29.53 60.20 -80.23
N ARG A 12 -30.85 60.06 -80.41
CA ARG A 12 -31.74 59.42 -79.42
C ARG A 12 -31.32 58.00 -79.10
N LYS A 13 -31.03 57.18 -80.12
CA LYS A 13 -30.55 55.80 -79.91
C LYS A 13 -29.17 55.74 -79.27
N LEU A 14 -28.31 56.72 -79.54
CA LEU A 14 -26.98 56.81 -78.93
C LEU A 14 -27.07 57.14 -77.42
N ASP A 15 -28.00 58.01 -77.05
CA ASP A 15 -28.31 58.30 -75.65
C ASP A 15 -28.91 57.08 -74.92
N GLU A 16 -29.84 56.36 -75.54
CA GLU A 16 -30.38 55.09 -75.01
C GLU A 16 -29.28 54.04 -74.78
N ILE A 17 -28.38 53.86 -75.76
CA ILE A 17 -27.24 52.94 -75.63
C ILE A 17 -26.32 53.35 -74.49
N LYS A 18 -26.08 54.66 -74.32
CA LYS A 18 -25.22 55.18 -73.24
C LYS A 18 -25.80 54.88 -71.86
N GLU A 19 -27.10 55.05 -71.66
CA GLU A 19 -27.77 54.71 -70.40
C GLU A 19 -27.70 53.21 -70.10
N VAL A 20 -27.98 52.36 -71.08
CA VAL A 20 -27.88 50.89 -70.94
C VAL A 20 -26.45 50.47 -70.60
N TRP A 21 -25.46 51.11 -71.20
CA TRP A 21 -24.05 50.79 -70.95
C TRP A 21 -23.60 51.15 -69.52
N GLN A 22 -24.07 52.27 -68.97
CA GLN A 22 -23.83 52.64 -67.56
C GLN A 22 -24.44 51.63 -66.59
N ILE A 23 -25.66 51.14 -66.88
CA ILE A 23 -26.31 50.09 -66.08
C ILE A 23 -25.48 48.79 -66.12
N TYR A 24 -24.96 48.43 -67.29
CA TYR A 24 -24.11 47.24 -67.44
C TYR A 24 -22.82 47.35 -66.61
N GLU A 25 -22.15 48.50 -66.59
CA GLU A 25 -20.95 48.70 -65.75
C GLU A 25 -21.25 48.57 -64.25
N ILE A 26 -22.38 49.11 -63.79
CA ILE A 26 -22.81 48.97 -62.39
C ILE A 26 -23.04 47.49 -62.08
N PHE A 27 -23.71 46.77 -62.97
CA PHE A 27 -23.98 45.35 -62.78
C PHE A 27 -22.70 44.50 -62.74
N GLU A 28 -21.74 44.75 -63.64
CA GLU A 28 -20.46 44.03 -63.63
C GLU A 28 -19.63 44.32 -62.38
N LYS A 29 -19.66 45.55 -61.86
CA LYS A 29 -19.02 45.88 -60.57
C LYS A 29 -19.70 45.12 -59.42
N ALA A 30 -21.03 45.19 -59.33
CA ALA A 30 -21.78 44.49 -58.29
C ALA A 30 -21.59 42.97 -58.34
N LYS A 31 -21.52 42.39 -59.55
CA LYS A 31 -21.25 40.97 -59.76
C LYS A 31 -19.86 40.56 -59.26
N LYS A 32 -18.84 41.40 -59.48
CA LYS A 32 -17.49 41.17 -58.96
C LYS A 32 -17.42 41.24 -57.44
N GLU A 33 -18.08 42.23 -56.83
CA GLU A 33 -18.17 42.34 -55.37
C GLU A 33 -18.90 41.14 -54.76
N PHE A 34 -20.06 40.78 -55.33
CA PHE A 34 -20.83 39.60 -54.90
C PHE A 34 -20.00 38.32 -54.95
N ASN A 35 -19.28 38.06 -56.06
CA ASN A 35 -18.45 36.86 -56.16
C ASN A 35 -17.32 36.85 -55.12
N LYS A 36 -16.72 38.00 -54.82
CA LYS A 36 -15.66 38.11 -53.81
C LYS A 36 -16.19 37.86 -52.40
N GLU A 37 -17.36 38.40 -52.07
CA GLU A 37 -18.04 38.13 -50.80
C GLU A 37 -18.43 36.66 -50.70
N TYR A 38 -18.96 36.07 -51.78
CA TYR A 38 -19.33 34.66 -51.82
C TYR A 38 -18.13 33.73 -51.58
N GLU A 39 -16.98 34.01 -52.22
CA GLU A 39 -15.75 33.24 -52.00
C GLU A 39 -15.26 33.35 -50.55
N THR A 40 -15.36 34.54 -49.95
CA THR A 40 -14.98 34.76 -48.55
C THR A 40 -15.89 33.98 -47.62
N LEU A 41 -17.20 34.08 -47.83
CA LEU A 41 -18.21 33.36 -47.06
C LEU A 41 -18.06 31.83 -47.20
N SER A 42 -17.70 31.35 -48.39
CA SER A 42 -17.45 29.92 -48.62
C SER A 42 -16.26 29.41 -47.79
N LYS A 43 -15.17 30.20 -47.72
CA LYS A 43 -14.01 29.87 -46.89
C LYS A 43 -14.34 29.90 -45.40
N ASP A 44 -15.09 30.90 -44.95
CA ASP A 44 -15.53 30.99 -43.56
C ASP A 44 -16.42 29.80 -43.17
N ARG A 45 -17.30 29.36 -44.08
CA ARG A 45 -18.13 28.17 -43.89
C ARG A 45 -17.29 26.91 -43.73
N GLU A 46 -16.29 26.72 -44.59
CA GLU A 46 -15.37 25.57 -44.50
C GLU A 46 -14.60 25.58 -43.17
N SER A 47 -14.02 26.72 -42.79
CA SER A 47 -13.33 26.85 -41.50
C SER A 47 -14.26 26.59 -40.30
N LEU A 48 -15.54 26.98 -40.39
CA LEU A 48 -16.51 26.70 -39.34
C LEU A 48 -16.84 25.21 -39.25
N ILE A 49 -16.96 24.52 -40.37
CA ILE A 49 -17.18 23.06 -40.41
C ILE A 49 -15.99 22.33 -39.80
N ASP A 50 -14.76 22.71 -40.14
CA ASP A 50 -13.56 22.08 -39.60
C ASP A 50 -13.44 22.27 -38.09
N SER A 51 -13.65 23.51 -37.60
CA SER A 51 -13.64 23.79 -36.16
C SER A 51 -14.77 23.08 -35.42
N PHE A 52 -15.97 22.99 -36.01
CA PHE A 52 -17.08 22.22 -35.45
C PHE A 52 -16.72 20.74 -35.32
N ASN A 53 -16.18 20.13 -36.37
CA ASN A 53 -15.79 18.72 -36.36
C ASN A 53 -14.70 18.43 -35.31
N GLU A 54 -13.72 19.32 -35.18
CA GLU A 54 -12.67 19.20 -34.16
C GLU A 54 -13.24 19.28 -32.74
N ILE A 55 -14.13 20.25 -32.48
CA ILE A 55 -14.79 20.41 -31.18
C ILE A 55 -15.68 19.20 -30.88
N SER A 56 -16.45 18.73 -31.85
CA SER A 56 -17.30 17.55 -31.70
C SER A 56 -16.47 16.30 -31.36
N ALA A 57 -15.33 16.09 -32.01
CA ALA A 57 -14.42 14.99 -31.70
C ALA A 57 -13.84 15.09 -30.28
N LYS A 58 -13.39 16.29 -29.87
CA LYS A 58 -12.90 16.53 -28.50
C LYS A 58 -13.98 16.29 -27.46
N ASN A 59 -15.21 16.74 -27.71
CA ASN A 59 -16.33 16.53 -26.80
C ASN A 59 -16.70 15.05 -26.67
N ALA A 60 -16.69 14.28 -27.76
CA ALA A 60 -16.93 12.84 -27.72
C ALA A 60 -15.86 12.12 -26.87
N LEU A 61 -14.59 12.50 -27.01
CA LEU A 61 -13.49 11.96 -26.22
C LEU A 61 -13.64 12.28 -24.72
N LEU A 62 -13.97 13.54 -24.39
CA LEU A 62 -14.20 13.95 -23.00
C LEU A 62 -15.38 13.21 -22.36
N LEU A 63 -16.46 12.98 -23.11
CA LEU A 63 -17.60 12.18 -22.62
C LEU A 63 -17.18 10.74 -22.32
N SER A 64 -16.38 10.12 -23.18
CA SER A 64 -15.84 8.77 -22.94
C SER A 64 -14.97 8.73 -21.69
N GLN A 65 -14.07 9.70 -21.54
CA GLN A 65 -13.18 9.79 -20.37
C GLN A 65 -13.98 10.00 -19.07
N ASN A 66 -15.02 10.84 -19.09
CA ASN A 66 -15.88 11.04 -17.93
C ASN A 66 -16.62 9.77 -17.54
N GLN A 67 -17.14 9.00 -18.51
CA GLN A 67 -17.79 7.71 -18.22
C GLN A 67 -16.81 6.70 -17.59
N GLU A 68 -15.58 6.63 -18.08
CA GLU A 68 -14.53 5.80 -17.46
C GLU A 68 -14.20 6.24 -16.04
N LEU A 69 -14.15 7.55 -15.78
CA LEU A 69 -13.90 8.08 -14.43
C LEU A 69 -15.07 7.81 -13.49
N GLU A 70 -16.31 7.96 -13.95
CA GLU A 70 -17.51 7.64 -13.15
C GLU A 70 -17.56 6.15 -12.77
N THR A 71 -17.21 5.25 -13.70
CA THR A 71 -17.16 3.81 -13.41
C THR A 71 -16.04 3.49 -12.40
N LYS A 72 -14.85 4.09 -12.54
CA LYS A 72 -13.77 3.95 -11.56
C LYS A 72 -14.16 4.47 -10.18
N ASN A 73 -14.80 5.63 -10.10
CA ASN A 73 -15.26 6.18 -8.83
C ASN A 73 -16.27 5.25 -8.14
N LYS A 74 -17.25 4.70 -8.88
CA LYS A 74 -18.21 3.73 -8.31
C LYS A 74 -17.50 2.48 -7.76
N LEU A 75 -16.51 1.95 -8.47
CA LEU A 75 -15.73 0.81 -7.99
C LEU A 75 -14.92 1.15 -6.73
N LEU A 76 -14.33 2.35 -6.67
CA LEU A 76 -13.60 2.82 -5.50
C LEU A 76 -14.52 3.02 -4.29
N GLU A 77 -15.71 3.59 -4.48
CA GLU A 77 -16.72 3.72 -3.42
C GLU A 77 -17.17 2.35 -2.88
N GLN A 78 -17.37 1.36 -3.76
CA GLN A 78 -17.67 -0.01 -3.36
C GLN A 78 -16.51 -0.65 -2.58
N ALA A 79 -15.27 -0.48 -3.02
CA ALA A 79 -14.09 -0.98 -2.31
C ALA A 79 -13.92 -0.32 -0.94
N LEU A 80 -14.14 0.99 -0.84
CA LEU A 80 -14.10 1.73 0.42
C LEU A 80 -15.16 1.24 1.40
N THR A 81 -16.41 1.10 0.95
CA THR A 81 -17.49 0.58 1.81
C THR A 81 -17.25 -0.85 2.26
N GLN A 82 -16.65 -1.70 1.41
CA GLN A 82 -16.26 -3.05 1.80
C GLN A 82 -15.13 -3.02 2.85
N LYS A 83 -14.08 -2.23 2.63
CA LYS A 83 -12.96 -2.11 3.59
C LYS A 83 -13.40 -1.52 4.92
N GLN A 84 -14.34 -0.58 4.91
CA GLN A 84 -14.92 -0.05 6.14
C GLN A 84 -15.65 -1.14 6.92
N LYS A 85 -16.46 -1.98 6.24
CA LYS A 85 -17.11 -3.12 6.91
C LYS A 85 -16.12 -4.11 7.50
N GLU A 86 -15.05 -4.44 6.76
CA GLU A 86 -13.98 -5.32 7.27
C GLU A 86 -13.30 -4.72 8.51
N LEU A 87 -13.13 -3.38 8.55
CA LEU A 87 -12.57 -2.69 9.71
C LEU A 87 -13.52 -2.72 10.91
N ASP A 88 -14.80 -2.42 10.69
CA ASP A 88 -15.83 -2.45 11.73
C ASP A 88 -16.01 -3.88 12.31
N GLU A 89 -15.84 -4.92 11.49
CA GLU A 89 -15.81 -6.32 11.92
C GLU A 89 -14.56 -6.64 12.76
N LEU A 90 -13.40 -6.08 12.42
CA LEU A 90 -12.14 -6.28 13.16
C LEU A 90 -12.14 -5.56 14.51
N ASP A 91 -12.70 -4.35 14.56
CA ASP A 91 -12.91 -3.59 15.80
C ASP A 91 -14.12 -4.09 16.61
N SER A 92 -14.76 -5.19 16.18
CA SER A 92 -15.82 -5.79 16.96
C SER A 92 -15.30 -6.23 18.33
N LYS A 93 -16.00 -5.76 19.37
CA LYS A 93 -15.70 -5.96 20.79
C LYS A 93 -15.35 -7.41 21.17
N SER A 94 -15.97 -8.39 20.50
CA SER A 94 -15.70 -9.82 20.70
C SER A 94 -14.30 -10.26 20.29
N VAL A 95 -13.71 -9.64 19.26
CA VAL A 95 -12.34 -9.95 18.80
C VAL A 95 -11.32 -9.38 19.79
N LEU A 96 -11.54 -8.14 20.28
CA LEU A 96 -10.71 -7.53 21.31
C LEU A 96 -10.78 -8.28 22.65
N GLU A 97 -11.97 -8.75 23.05
CA GLU A 97 -12.16 -9.55 24.27
C GLU A 97 -11.43 -10.90 24.19
N GLY A 98 -11.48 -11.57 23.04
CA GLY A 98 -10.72 -12.80 22.78
C GLY A 98 -9.20 -12.59 22.86
N ILE A 99 -8.69 -11.51 22.25
CA ILE A 99 -7.26 -11.17 22.27
C ILE A 99 -6.78 -10.86 23.70
N CYS A 100 -7.56 -10.13 24.49
CA CYS A 100 -7.23 -9.83 25.89
C CYS A 100 -7.24 -11.10 26.77
N TYR A 101 -8.13 -12.07 26.48
CA TYR A 101 -8.13 -13.38 27.14
C TYR A 101 -6.88 -14.20 26.79
N ASP A 102 -6.47 -14.21 25.52
CA ASP A 102 -5.28 -14.92 25.06
C ASP A 102 -4.00 -14.39 25.70
N PHE A 103 -3.86 -13.07 25.87
CA PHE A 103 -2.73 -12.48 26.60
C PHE A 103 -2.72 -12.87 28.10
N SER A 104 -3.89 -12.99 28.71
CA SER A 104 -3.99 -13.45 30.11
C SER A 104 -3.58 -14.91 30.27
N ASN A 105 -3.92 -15.76 29.31
CA ASN A 105 -3.45 -17.15 29.29
C ASN A 105 -1.94 -17.24 29.07
N LEU A 106 -1.39 -16.43 28.17
CA LEU A 106 0.04 -16.40 27.90
C LEU A 106 0.84 -15.91 29.11
N GLU A 107 0.32 -14.94 29.86
CA GLU A 107 0.88 -14.48 31.14
C GLU A 107 0.94 -15.64 32.15
N GLY A 108 -0.15 -16.40 32.28
CA GLY A 108 -0.21 -17.58 33.15
C GLY A 108 0.82 -18.64 32.77
N LEU A 109 0.95 -18.97 31.49
CA LEU A 109 1.94 -19.93 31.02
C LEU A 109 3.38 -19.47 31.27
N CYS A 110 3.66 -18.17 31.16
CA CYS A 110 4.98 -17.62 31.45
C CYS A 110 5.31 -17.67 32.94
N GLU A 111 4.34 -17.39 33.82
CA GLU A 111 4.52 -17.51 35.28
C GLU A 111 4.70 -18.99 35.70
N ASP A 112 3.94 -19.92 35.11
CA ASP A 112 4.11 -21.36 35.35
C ASP A 112 5.53 -21.83 34.95
N LEU A 113 6.02 -21.40 33.78
CA LEU A 113 7.38 -21.69 33.32
C LEU A 113 8.44 -21.14 34.27
N LYS A 114 8.25 -19.92 34.78
CA LYS A 114 9.14 -19.31 35.77
C LYS A 114 9.14 -20.08 37.09
N GLU A 115 7.98 -20.52 37.56
CA GLU A 115 7.87 -21.33 38.77
C GLU A 115 8.59 -22.68 38.59
N HIS A 116 8.43 -23.32 37.43
CA HIS A 116 9.12 -24.57 37.12
C HIS A 116 10.65 -24.41 37.06
N LEU A 117 11.14 -23.32 36.49
CA LEU A 117 12.56 -22.97 36.49
C LEU A 117 13.10 -22.73 37.91
N GLY A 118 12.33 -22.04 38.75
CA GLY A 118 12.70 -21.74 40.14
C GLY A 118 12.80 -22.98 41.04
N LYS A 119 12.17 -24.10 40.66
CA LYS A 119 12.25 -25.39 41.36
C LYS A 119 13.52 -26.19 41.03
N ILE A 120 14.29 -25.78 40.00
CA ILE A 120 15.52 -26.47 39.62
C ILE A 120 16.63 -26.06 40.60
N ASP A 121 17.17 -27.04 41.33
CA ASP A 121 18.36 -26.82 42.15
C ASP A 121 19.57 -26.57 41.24
N THR A 122 20.10 -25.35 41.31
CA THR A 122 21.25 -24.90 40.51
C THR A 122 22.57 -25.05 41.26
N THR A 123 22.56 -25.64 42.46
CA THR A 123 23.78 -25.85 43.23
C THR A 123 24.59 -27.03 42.67
N LEU A 124 25.73 -26.70 42.07
CA LEU A 124 26.70 -27.69 41.62
C LEU A 124 27.59 -28.18 42.78
N PRO A 125 27.91 -29.48 42.85
CA PRO A 125 28.98 -29.96 43.72
C PRO A 125 30.34 -29.36 43.32
N THR A 126 31.35 -29.47 44.17
CA THR A 126 32.68 -28.96 43.83
C THR A 126 33.26 -29.64 42.59
N LYS A 127 33.85 -28.84 41.69
CA LYS A 127 34.50 -29.34 40.47
C LYS A 127 35.48 -30.47 40.81
N PRO A 128 35.44 -31.62 40.11
CA PRO A 128 36.19 -32.82 40.50
C PRO A 128 37.73 -32.72 40.38
N ASN A 129 38.30 -31.53 40.15
CA ASN A 129 39.75 -31.27 40.12
C ASN A 129 40.47 -31.69 41.43
N ALA A 130 39.78 -31.68 42.57
CA ALA A 130 40.32 -32.18 43.83
C ALA A 130 40.63 -33.70 43.81
N LEU A 131 39.95 -34.46 42.95
CA LEU A 131 40.10 -35.92 42.81
C LEU A 131 41.27 -36.31 41.88
N GLN A 132 41.88 -35.34 41.19
CA GLN A 132 42.98 -35.57 40.26
C GLN A 132 44.22 -36.16 40.95
N LYS A 133 44.55 -35.68 42.16
CA LYS A 133 45.65 -36.25 42.97
C LYS A 133 45.35 -37.69 43.42
N LEU A 134 44.07 -37.99 43.67
CA LEU A 134 43.62 -39.29 44.16
C LEU A 134 43.60 -40.34 43.03
N GLU A 135 43.15 -39.98 41.83
CA GLU A 135 43.18 -40.89 40.68
C GLU A 135 44.61 -41.18 40.22
N VAL A 136 45.50 -40.17 40.18
CA VAL A 136 46.91 -40.39 39.83
C VAL A 136 47.58 -41.36 40.80
N SER A 137 47.36 -41.20 42.11
CA SER A 137 47.85 -42.13 43.14
C SER A 137 47.25 -43.54 42.98
N TYR A 138 45.93 -43.63 42.74
CA TYR A 138 45.23 -44.90 42.53
C TYR A 138 45.70 -45.65 41.27
N GLN A 139 45.90 -44.94 40.15
CA GLN A 139 46.45 -45.51 38.91
C GLN A 139 47.90 -45.97 39.08
N GLN A 140 48.72 -45.23 39.86
CA GLN A 140 50.10 -45.62 40.18
C GLN A 140 50.17 -46.85 41.11
N HIS A 141 49.18 -47.06 41.98
CA HIS A 141 49.14 -48.15 42.96
C HIS A 141 48.21 -49.31 42.58
N LYS A 142 47.66 -49.30 41.35
CA LYS A 142 46.69 -50.26 40.82
C LYS A 142 47.13 -51.73 40.83
N LYS A 143 48.44 -52.00 41.00
CA LYS A 143 49.00 -53.36 41.19
C LYS A 143 48.79 -53.95 42.59
N LEU A 144 48.40 -53.14 43.59
CA LEU A 144 48.38 -53.55 45.00
C LEU A 144 46.98 -53.65 45.64
N VAL A 145 45.90 -53.33 44.93
CA VAL A 145 44.54 -53.37 45.51
C VAL A 145 43.59 -54.19 44.64
N ALA A 146 42.88 -55.11 45.30
CA ALA A 146 41.92 -56.04 44.72
C ALA A 146 40.86 -55.32 43.85
N LYS A 147 40.41 -56.02 42.80
CA LYS A 147 39.35 -55.68 41.83
C LYS A 147 38.71 -54.29 42.00
N PRO A 148 38.91 -53.35 41.05
CA PRO A 148 38.19 -52.08 41.07
C PRO A 148 36.68 -52.35 41.10
N ALA A 149 35.94 -51.60 41.92
CA ALA A 149 34.49 -51.67 41.97
C ALA A 149 33.92 -51.51 40.54
N ASN A 150 32.94 -52.34 40.17
CA ASN A 150 32.42 -52.53 38.81
C ASN A 150 31.74 -51.29 38.16
N SER A 151 31.88 -50.09 38.74
CA SER A 151 31.27 -48.85 38.24
C SER A 151 32.12 -47.62 38.57
N TYR A 152 33.39 -47.63 38.16
CA TYR A 152 34.28 -46.47 38.28
C TYR A 152 34.08 -45.54 37.08
N VAL A 153 33.67 -44.29 37.32
CA VAL A 153 33.67 -43.22 36.32
C VAL A 153 35.03 -42.54 36.37
N THR A 154 35.69 -42.39 35.23
CA THR A 154 37.00 -41.74 35.16
C THR A 154 36.89 -40.24 35.44
N LEU A 155 37.96 -39.59 35.94
CA LEU A 155 37.95 -38.14 36.12
C LEU A 155 37.68 -37.40 34.82
N ALA A 156 38.19 -37.89 33.70
CA ALA A 156 37.96 -37.29 32.39
C ALA A 156 36.47 -37.29 32.01
N GLU A 157 35.75 -38.39 32.30
CA GLU A 157 34.30 -38.47 32.08
C GLU A 157 33.53 -37.58 33.08
N ALA A 158 33.95 -37.54 34.34
CA ALA A 158 33.35 -36.67 35.36
C ALA A 158 33.55 -35.18 35.05
N GLN A 159 34.72 -34.79 34.54
CA GLN A 159 35.01 -33.41 34.10
C GLN A 159 34.15 -33.02 32.91
N ARG A 160 34.04 -33.88 31.89
CA ARG A 160 33.15 -33.63 30.73
C ARG A 160 31.68 -33.50 31.14
N LEU A 161 31.22 -34.34 32.08
CA LEU A 161 29.87 -34.24 32.60
C LEU A 161 29.67 -32.92 33.36
N TYR A 162 30.63 -32.53 34.19
CA TYR A 162 30.58 -31.29 34.95
C TYR A 162 30.53 -30.05 34.04
N GLU A 163 31.41 -29.98 33.03
CA GLU A 163 31.40 -28.90 32.02
C GLU A 163 30.06 -28.84 31.27
N ARG A 164 29.45 -29.99 30.97
CA ARG A 164 28.12 -30.04 30.36
C ARG A 164 27.02 -29.52 31.28
N ILE A 165 27.12 -29.78 32.58
CA ILE A 165 26.18 -29.23 33.58
C ILE A 165 26.40 -27.71 33.74
N GLU A 166 27.65 -27.22 33.72
CA GLU A 166 27.95 -25.77 33.71
C GLU A 166 27.26 -25.08 32.53
N VAL A 167 27.43 -25.61 31.32
CA VAL A 167 26.76 -25.09 30.10
C VAL A 167 25.23 -25.18 30.21
N PHE A 168 24.69 -26.25 30.79
CA PHE A 168 23.25 -26.39 30.98
C PHE A 168 22.70 -25.34 31.97
N LEU A 169 23.42 -25.02 33.04
CA LEU A 169 23.04 -23.96 33.98
C LEU A 169 23.09 -22.57 33.35
N GLU A 170 24.05 -22.30 32.46
CA GLU A 170 24.07 -21.05 31.70
C GLU A 170 22.81 -20.90 30.83
N HIS A 171 22.39 -21.99 30.16
CA HIS A 171 21.12 -21.99 29.40
C HIS A 171 19.91 -21.76 30.30
N LEU A 172 19.85 -22.36 31.50
CA LEU A 172 18.75 -22.11 32.44
C LEU A 172 18.66 -20.65 32.87
N LYS A 173 19.81 -20.00 33.12
CA LYS A 173 19.85 -18.57 33.43
C LYS A 173 19.41 -17.70 32.25
N SER A 174 19.79 -18.08 31.03
CA SER A 174 19.32 -17.40 29.81
C SER A 174 17.81 -17.53 29.63
N LEU A 175 17.27 -18.72 29.89
CA LEU A 175 15.83 -19.00 29.81
C LEU A 175 15.04 -18.18 30.83
N ASP A 176 15.53 -18.04 32.05
CA ASP A 176 14.93 -17.18 33.09
C ASP A 176 14.86 -15.70 32.63
N LEU A 177 15.93 -15.19 32.01
CA LEU A 177 15.95 -13.85 31.45
C LEU A 177 14.96 -13.68 30.29
N GLU A 178 14.85 -14.68 29.42
CA GLU A 178 13.89 -14.67 28.30
C GLU A 178 12.44 -14.69 28.80
N ILE A 179 12.13 -15.48 29.81
CA ILE A 179 10.81 -15.50 30.44
C ILE A 179 10.48 -14.15 31.07
N ALA A 180 11.44 -13.50 31.74
CA ALA A 180 11.24 -12.16 32.28
C ALA A 180 10.93 -11.12 31.19
N LYS A 181 11.56 -11.20 30.01
CA LYS A 181 11.26 -10.34 28.86
C LYS A 181 9.85 -10.62 28.30
N MET A 182 9.51 -11.89 28.11
CA MET A 182 8.17 -12.29 27.64
C MET A 182 7.08 -11.80 28.59
N LEU A 183 7.27 -11.91 29.91
CA LEU A 183 6.31 -11.39 30.90
C LEU A 183 6.11 -9.87 30.80
N LEU A 184 7.17 -9.11 30.51
CA LEU A 184 7.06 -7.66 30.29
C LEU A 184 6.29 -7.34 29.01
N GLU A 185 6.63 -7.99 27.91
CA GLU A 185 5.97 -7.78 26.61
C GLU A 185 4.48 -8.17 26.68
N VAL A 186 4.15 -9.32 27.28
CA VAL A 186 2.77 -9.76 27.47
C VAL A 186 1.98 -8.77 28.31
N ARG A 187 2.57 -8.24 29.39
CA ARG A 187 1.94 -7.20 30.22
C ARG A 187 1.68 -5.92 29.45
N ASP A 188 2.64 -5.44 28.68
CA ASP A 188 2.50 -4.22 27.89
C ASP A 188 1.41 -4.37 26.82
N LEU A 189 1.38 -5.50 26.11
CA LEU A 189 0.36 -5.82 25.12
C LEU A 189 -1.03 -5.97 25.75
N LYS A 190 -1.12 -6.62 26.91
CA LYS A 190 -2.37 -6.74 27.68
C LYS A 190 -2.90 -5.36 28.08
N ASN A 191 -2.05 -4.47 28.59
CA ASN A 191 -2.43 -3.11 28.95
C ASN A 191 -2.89 -2.29 27.73
N GLN A 192 -2.25 -2.46 26.57
CA GLN A 192 -2.67 -1.82 25.33
C GLN A 192 -4.03 -2.36 24.83
N CYS A 193 -4.25 -3.67 24.91
CA CYS A 193 -5.54 -4.29 24.57
C CYS A 193 -6.66 -3.76 25.49
N GLN A 194 -6.41 -3.73 26.79
CA GLN A 194 -7.37 -3.26 27.78
C GLN A 194 -7.70 -1.77 27.59
N LYS A 195 -6.70 -0.93 27.33
CA LYS A 195 -6.92 0.48 27.03
C LYS A 195 -7.78 0.68 25.79
N LYS A 196 -7.52 -0.06 24.71
CA LYS A 196 -8.35 -0.01 23.49
C LYS A 196 -9.78 -0.48 23.72
N TYR A 197 -9.96 -1.52 24.54
CA TYR A 197 -11.29 -2.00 24.93
C TYR A 197 -12.06 -0.96 25.77
N GLU A 198 -11.39 -0.27 26.70
CA GLU A 198 -11.97 0.81 27.51
C GLU A 198 -12.29 2.05 26.66
N ASP A 199 -11.41 2.42 25.72
CA ASP A 199 -11.63 3.53 24.79
C ASP A 199 -12.85 3.25 23.88
N SER A 200 -13.00 2.02 23.38
CA SER A 200 -14.19 1.57 22.63
C SER A 200 -15.50 1.68 23.45
N TYR A 201 -15.43 1.54 24.77
CA TYR A 201 -16.58 1.70 25.66
C TYR A 201 -17.02 3.16 25.82
N ASN A 202 -16.06 4.10 25.75
CA ASN A 202 -16.30 5.53 25.94
C ASN A 202 -16.78 6.25 24.66
N GLU A 203 -16.52 5.69 23.48
CA GLU A 203 -17.00 6.25 22.20
C GLU A 203 -18.48 5.92 21.89
N ILE A 204 -19.08 4.97 22.63
CA ILE A 204 -20.48 4.50 22.43
C ILE A 204 -21.48 5.21 23.37
N LEU A 205 -21.01 5.97 24.36
CA LEU A 205 -21.82 6.73 25.33
C LEU A 205 -21.88 8.23 25.00
#